data_AF-A0A7C5E152-F1
#
_entry.id   AF-A0A7C5E152-F1
#
_cell.length_a   1.000
_cell.length_b   1.000
_cell.length_c   1.000
_cell.angle_alpha   90.00
_cell.angle_beta   90.00
_cell.angle_gamma   90.00
#
_symmetry.space_group_name_H-M   'P 1'
#
loop_
_entity.id
_entity.type
_entity.pdbx_description
1 polymer ?
#
loop_
_entity_poly.entity_id
_entity_poly.type
_entity_poly.pdbx_seq_one_letter_code
_entity_poly.pdbx_strand_id
1 'polypeptide(L)'
;MRNLIDHLIRYRYIKSESVKRAFEKVDRKLFVPEYLEDRAYSDHPLPIGFNQTISAPSMIAIMLEALDLKRGDKVLEIGTGSGYNAALISEIVGENVFSIERIPELAEFAKNNLKKSEHKVKIL
;
A
#
# COMPACT_ATOMS: atom_id res chain seq x y z
N MET A 1 3.76 3.07 13.43
CA MET A 1 2.44 3.18 12.76
C MET A 1 1.59 4.36 13.23
N ARG A 2 1.13 4.45 14.49
CA ARG A 2 0.24 5.56 14.94
C ARG A 2 0.81 6.96 14.66
N ASN A 3 2.07 7.21 15.03
CA ASN A 3 2.73 8.49 14.76
C ASN A 3 2.79 8.87 13.26
N LEU A 4 2.86 7.88 12.36
CA LEU A 4 2.82 8.13 10.91
C LEU A 4 1.41 8.59 10.50
N ILE A 5 0.37 7.90 10.94
CA ILE A 5 -1.01 8.22 10.60
C ILE A 5 -1.36 9.62 11.11
N ASP A 6 -1.02 9.93 12.36
CA ASP A 6 -1.21 11.26 12.95
C ASP A 6 -0.48 12.36 12.16
N HIS A 7 0.74 12.07 11.70
CA HIS A 7 1.49 12.95 10.82
C HIS A 7 0.75 13.19 9.49
N LEU A 8 0.29 12.12 8.82
CA LEU A 8 -0.42 12.22 7.55
C LEU A 8 -1.75 12.98 7.66
N ILE A 9 -2.47 12.83 8.78
CA ILE A 9 -3.69 13.60 9.07
C ILE A 9 -3.36 15.06 9.33
N ARG A 10 -2.34 15.34 10.15
CA ARG A 10 -1.91 16.72 10.49
C ARG A 10 -1.56 17.52 9.25
N TYR A 11 -0.85 16.91 8.30
CA TYR A 11 -0.48 17.54 7.02
C TYR A 11 -1.57 17.43 5.94
N ARG A 12 -2.76 16.92 6.28
CA ARG A 12 -3.93 16.79 5.39
C ARG A 12 -3.68 15.93 4.15
N TYR A 13 -2.77 14.95 4.24
CA TYR A 13 -2.63 13.92 3.20
C TYR A 13 -3.74 12.87 3.31
N ILE A 14 -4.08 12.47 4.54
CA ILE A 14 -5.29 11.68 4.84
C ILE A 14 -6.40 12.65 5.24
N LYS A 15 -7.56 12.51 4.61
CA LYS A 15 -8.73 13.39 4.75
C LYS A 15 -10.02 12.59 4.99
N SER A 16 -10.13 11.40 4.41
CA SER A 16 -11.31 10.55 4.51
C SER A 16 -11.12 9.41 5.53
N GLU A 17 -12.21 9.00 6.15
CA GLU A 17 -12.18 7.92 7.15
C GLU A 17 -11.86 6.56 6.50
N SER A 18 -12.22 6.36 5.22
CA SER A 18 -11.89 5.14 4.47
C SER A 18 -10.38 4.99 4.27
N VAL A 19 -9.69 6.05 3.84
CA VAL A 19 -8.23 6.04 3.68
C VAL A 19 -7.54 5.90 5.04
N LYS A 20 -7.99 6.62 6.07
CA LYS A 20 -7.47 6.47 7.43
C LYS A 20 -7.56 5.03 7.91
N ARG A 21 -8.74 4.40 7.80
CA ARG A 21 -8.95 3.01 8.21
C ARG A 21 -8.04 2.04 7.44
N ALA A 22 -7.85 2.25 6.14
CA ALA A 22 -6.93 1.43 5.36
C ALA A 22 -5.50 1.51 5.91
N PHE A 23 -4.99 2.71 6.20
CA PHE A 23 -3.67 2.89 6.80
C PHE A 23 -3.55 2.31 8.22
N GLU A 24 -4.63 2.28 9.00
CA GLU A 24 -4.67 1.63 10.33
C GLU A 24 -4.65 0.11 10.26
N LYS A 25 -5.20 -0.48 9.18
CA LYS A 25 -5.33 -1.92 8.99
C LYS A 25 -4.13 -2.55 8.29
N VAL A 26 -3.56 -1.86 7.31
CA VAL A 26 -2.45 -2.40 6.52
C VAL A 26 -1.11 -2.02 7.14
N ASP A 27 -0.48 -2.97 7.82
CA ASP A 27 0.84 -2.76 8.40
C ASP A 27 1.92 -2.71 7.30
N ARG A 28 2.38 -1.49 6.98
CA ARG A 28 3.44 -1.21 6.02
C ARG A 28 4.73 -2.00 6.27
N LYS A 29 5.00 -2.40 7.52
CA LYS A 29 6.17 -3.19 7.89
C LYS A 29 6.21 -4.54 7.17
N LEU A 30 5.04 -5.12 6.84
CA LEU A 30 4.93 -6.37 6.09
C LEU A 30 5.28 -6.23 4.60
N PHE A 31 5.46 -5.01 4.11
CA PHE A 31 5.66 -4.70 2.69
C PHE A 31 7.01 -4.06 2.39
N VAL A 32 7.95 -4.14 3.33
CA VAL A 32 9.34 -3.70 3.16
C VAL A 32 10.29 -4.88 3.37
N PRO A 33 11.50 -4.85 2.80
CA PRO A 33 12.55 -5.79 3.17
C PRO A 33 12.82 -5.76 4.68
N GLU A 34 13.16 -6.92 5.26
CA GLU A 34 13.38 -7.10 6.71
C GLU A 34 14.39 -6.10 7.30
N TYR A 35 15.48 -5.83 6.57
CA TYR A 35 16.51 -4.86 6.99
C TYR A 35 16.05 -3.39 6.98
N LEU A 36 14.80 -3.11 6.55
CA LEU A 36 14.20 -1.78 6.51
C LEU A 36 12.97 -1.65 7.42
N GLU A 37 12.63 -2.67 8.21
CA GLU A 37 11.46 -2.65 9.08
C GLU A 37 11.43 -1.46 10.05
N ASP A 38 12.59 -1.08 10.60
CA ASP A 38 12.71 0.08 11.51
C ASP A 38 12.38 1.40 10.82
N ARG A 39 12.50 1.46 9.49
CA ARG A 39 12.16 2.62 8.67
C ARG A 39 10.76 2.52 8.08
N ALA A 40 10.03 1.42 8.27
CA ALA A 40 8.75 1.18 7.57
C ALA A 40 7.72 2.30 7.76
N TYR A 41 7.72 2.97 8.93
CA TYR A 41 6.74 4.01 9.26
C TYR A 41 7.24 5.44 9.06
N SER A 42 8.33 5.61 8.33
CA SER A 42 8.83 6.93 7.96
C SER A 42 8.18 7.40 6.65
N ASP A 43 7.92 8.70 6.53
CA ASP A 43 7.28 9.26 5.34
C ASP A 43 8.28 9.50 4.20
N HIS A 44 8.88 8.43 3.67
CA HIS A 44 9.73 8.49 2.47
C HIS A 44 9.70 7.16 1.71
N PRO A 45 10.12 7.15 0.43
CA PRO A 45 10.24 5.92 -0.34
C PRO A 45 11.35 5.01 0.22
N LEU A 46 11.12 3.70 0.23
CA LEU A 46 12.12 2.73 0.66
C LEU A 46 12.46 1.78 -0.50
N PRO A 47 13.73 1.37 -0.68
CA PRO A 47 14.08 0.42 -1.72
C PRO A 47 13.49 -0.97 -1.42
N ILE A 48 12.96 -1.62 -2.46
CA ILE A 48 12.36 -2.96 -2.37
C ILE A 48 13.09 -3.99 -3.25
N GLY A 49 14.27 -3.63 -3.76
CA GLY A 49 15.03 -4.42 -4.72
C GLY A 49 14.72 -4.06 -6.17
N PHE A 50 15.48 -4.63 -7.12
CA PHE A 50 15.26 -4.48 -8.57
C PHE A 50 15.16 -3.02 -9.06
N ASN A 51 15.90 -2.12 -8.40
CA ASN A 51 15.87 -0.68 -8.64
C ASN A 51 14.47 -0.05 -8.50
N GLN A 52 13.60 -0.65 -7.69
CA GLN A 52 12.26 -0.14 -7.36
C GLN A 52 12.19 0.31 -5.90
N THR A 53 11.17 1.13 -5.62
CA THR A 53 10.85 1.61 -4.28
C THR A 53 9.38 1.41 -3.95
N ILE A 54 9.07 1.14 -2.69
CA ILE A 54 7.73 1.40 -2.16
C ILE A 54 7.56 2.92 -1.99
N SER A 55 6.48 3.49 -2.53
CA SER A 55 6.21 4.93 -2.47
C SER A 55 6.10 5.46 -1.04
N ALA A 56 6.36 6.75 -0.84
CA ALA A 56 6.15 7.42 0.44
C ALA A 56 4.67 7.29 0.89
N PRO A 57 4.38 7.07 2.18
CA PRO A 57 3.03 7.06 2.73
C PRO A 57 2.16 8.27 2.32
N SER A 58 2.71 9.48 2.33
CA SER A 58 2.00 10.70 1.92
C SER A 58 1.59 10.66 0.45
N MET A 59 2.49 10.22 -0.44
CA MET A 59 2.17 10.07 -1.87
C MET A 59 1.02 9.07 -2.07
N ILE A 60 1.07 7.93 -1.37
CA ILE A 60 -0.01 6.92 -1.43
C ILE A 60 -1.33 7.50 -0.93
N ALA A 61 -1.32 8.21 0.21
CA ALA A 61 -2.52 8.85 0.75
C ALA A 61 -3.11 9.86 -0.26
N ILE A 62 -2.28 10.69 -0.88
CA ILE A 62 -2.72 11.64 -1.93
C ILE A 62 -3.40 10.90 -3.09
N MET A 63 -2.81 9.79 -3.57
CA MET A 63 -3.39 8.99 -4.65
C MET A 63 -4.75 8.39 -4.26
N LEU A 64 -4.86 7.81 -3.06
CA LEU A 64 -6.09 7.19 -2.60
C LEU A 64 -7.22 8.21 -2.37
N GLU A 65 -6.89 9.38 -1.82
CA GLU A 65 -7.87 10.47 -1.67
C GLU A 65 -8.32 11.02 -3.03
N ALA A 66 -7.42 11.10 -4.02
CA ALA A 66 -7.75 11.59 -5.35
C ALA A 66 -8.64 10.61 -6.14
N LEU A 67 -8.49 9.30 -5.91
CA LEU A 67 -9.30 8.28 -6.56
C LEU A 67 -10.74 8.21 -6.01
N ASP A 68 -10.99 8.73 -4.81
CA ASP A 68 -12.28 8.70 -4.10
C ASP A 68 -12.97 7.32 -4.09
N LEU A 69 -12.16 6.27 -3.90
CA LEU A 69 -12.59 4.87 -4.00
C LEU A 69 -13.75 4.53 -3.07
N LYS A 70 -14.70 3.74 -3.57
CA LYS A 70 -15.87 3.25 -2.85
C LYS A 70 -15.86 1.72 -2.75
N ARG A 71 -16.59 1.22 -1.75
CA ARG A 71 -16.78 -0.22 -1.58
C ARG A 71 -17.46 -0.83 -2.80
N GLY A 72 -16.88 -1.88 -3.35
CA GLY A 72 -17.36 -2.57 -4.54
C GLY A 72 -16.70 -2.14 -5.85
N ASP A 73 -15.95 -1.03 -5.85
CA ASP A 73 -15.22 -0.56 -7.04
C ASP A 73 -14.27 -1.64 -7.56
N LYS A 74 -14.14 -1.68 -8.90
CA LYS A 74 -13.19 -2.55 -9.58
C LYS A 74 -11.96 -1.74 -9.94
N VAL A 75 -10.83 -2.08 -9.35
CA VAL A 75 -9.60 -1.29 -9.46
C VAL A 75 -8.51 -2.08 -10.18
N LEU A 76 -7.82 -1.41 -11.10
CA LEU A 76 -6.58 -1.88 -11.70
C LEU A 76 -5.42 -0.99 -11.23
N GLU A 77 -4.44 -1.60 -10.58
CA GLU A 77 -3.14 -1.01 -10.29
C GLU A 77 -2.11 -1.48 -11.32
N ILE A 78 -1.27 -0.57 -11.79
CA ILE A 78 -0.14 -0.88 -12.68
C ILE A 78 1.15 -0.56 -11.92
N GLY A 79 1.96 -1.58 -11.69
CA GLY A 79 3.15 -1.53 -10.85
C GLY A 79 2.86 -1.97 -9.42
N THR A 80 2.66 -3.28 -9.22
CA THR A 80 2.40 -3.87 -7.89
C THR A 80 3.51 -3.56 -6.89
N GLY A 81 4.78 -3.59 -7.32
CA GLY A 81 5.93 -3.34 -6.45
C GLY A 81 5.95 -4.23 -5.22
N SER A 82 5.78 -3.63 -4.03
CA SER A 82 5.72 -4.40 -2.78
C SER A 82 4.35 -4.99 -2.45
N GLY A 83 3.28 -4.54 -3.12
CA GLY A 83 1.89 -4.89 -2.82
C GLY A 83 1.20 -3.99 -1.79
N TYR A 84 1.89 -2.99 -1.21
CA TYR A 84 1.33 -2.18 -0.13
C TYR A 84 0.14 -1.32 -0.57
N ASN A 85 0.24 -0.64 -1.71
CA ASN A 85 -0.85 0.19 -2.21
C ASN A 85 -2.05 -0.67 -2.65
N ALA A 86 -1.81 -1.78 -3.36
CA ALA A 86 -2.81 -2.83 -3.60
C ALA A 86 -3.56 -3.28 -2.34
N ALA A 87 -2.85 -3.53 -1.23
CA ALA A 87 -3.48 -3.90 0.05
C ALA A 87 -4.37 -2.78 0.59
N LEU A 88 -3.89 -1.54 0.59
CA LEU A 88 -4.68 -0.37 1.00
C LEU A 88 -5.94 -0.18 0.15
N ILE A 89 -5.83 -0.31 -1.17
CA ILE A 89 -6.98 -0.28 -2.09
C ILE A 89 -7.97 -1.37 -1.71
N SER A 90 -7.49 -2.60 -1.47
CA SER A 90 -8.36 -3.73 -1.12
C SER A 90 -9.13 -3.53 0.18
N GLU A 91 -8.58 -2.79 1.15
CA GLU A 91 -9.34 -2.45 2.37
C GLU A 91 -10.46 -1.42 2.14
N ILE A 92 -10.33 -0.60 1.10
CA ILE A 92 -11.35 0.40 0.75
C ILE A 92 -12.43 -0.24 -0.11
N VAL A 93 -12.04 -0.99 -1.15
CA VAL A 93 -12.97 -1.46 -2.19
C VAL A 93 -13.43 -2.90 -2.01
N GLY A 94 -12.69 -3.73 -1.28
CA GLY A 94 -12.88 -5.18 -1.16
C GLY A 94 -11.98 -5.97 -2.12
N GLU A 95 -12.36 -7.22 -2.45
CA GLU A 95 -11.53 -8.17 -3.21
C GLU A 95 -11.43 -7.89 -4.72
N ASN A 96 -12.08 -6.81 -5.23
CA ASN A 96 -12.13 -6.45 -6.66
C ASN A 96 -10.89 -5.67 -7.15
N VAL A 97 -9.70 -6.06 -6.68
CA VAL A 97 -8.43 -5.39 -7.00
C VAL A 97 -7.57 -6.30 -7.88
N PHE A 98 -7.12 -5.75 -9.00
CA PHE A 98 -6.18 -6.35 -9.93
C PHE A 98 -4.91 -5.51 -9.92
N SER A 99 -3.74 -6.13 -9.83
CA SER A 99 -2.47 -5.42 -9.89
C SER A 99 -1.49 -6.11 -10.83
N ILE A 100 -0.84 -5.36 -11.71
CA ILE A 100 0.08 -5.89 -12.73
C ILE A 100 1.52 -5.53 -12.34
N GLU A 101 2.42 -6.52 -12.38
CA GLU A 101 3.85 -6.32 -12.18
C GLU A 101 4.67 -6.98 -13.29
N ARG A 102 5.63 -6.24 -13.83
CA ARG A 102 6.50 -6.71 -14.92
C ARG A 102 7.72 -7.48 -14.41
N ILE A 103 8.15 -7.25 -13.18
CA ILE A 103 9.32 -7.89 -12.56
C ILE A 103 8.84 -9.12 -11.75
N PRO A 104 9.11 -10.36 -12.20
CA PRO A 104 8.58 -11.57 -11.57
C PRO A 104 8.90 -11.69 -10.08
N GLU A 105 10.10 -11.27 -9.68
CA GLU A 105 10.55 -11.30 -8.29
C GLU A 105 9.77 -10.33 -7.39
N LEU A 106 9.38 -9.16 -7.92
CA LEU A 106 8.51 -8.24 -7.20
C LEU A 106 7.06 -8.72 -7.16
N ALA A 107 6.58 -9.35 -8.24
CA ALA A 107 5.26 -9.98 -8.24
C ALA A 107 5.17 -11.04 -7.13
N GLU A 108 6.20 -11.87 -6.97
CA GLU A 108 6.28 -12.88 -5.92
C GLU A 108 6.47 -12.26 -4.53
N PHE A 109 7.30 -11.22 -4.40
CA PHE A 109 7.44 -10.46 -3.16
C PHE A 109 6.09 -9.90 -2.69
N ALA A 110 5.35 -9.26 -3.60
CA ALA A 110 4.02 -8.72 -3.30
C ALA A 110 3.00 -9.80 -2.92
N LYS A 111 2.95 -10.94 -3.63
CA LYS A 111 2.09 -12.08 -3.27
C LYS A 111 2.33 -12.55 -1.84
N ASN A 112 3.60 -12.68 -1.46
CA ASN A 112 3.99 -13.11 -0.12
C ASN A 112 3.60 -12.08 0.95
N ASN A 113 3.79 -10.78 0.69
CA ASN A 113 3.41 -9.72 1.62
C ASN A 113 1.89 -9.64 1.79
N LEU A 114 1.13 -9.71 0.69
CA LEU A 114 -0.33 -9.73 0.70
C LEU A 114 -0.86 -10.91 1.51
N LYS A 115 -0.29 -12.11 1.32
CA LYS A 115 -0.62 -13.30 2.11
C LYS A 115 -0.36 -13.10 3.60
N LYS A 116 0.81 -12.56 3.97
CA LYS A 116 1.16 -12.25 5.38
C LYS A 116 0.21 -11.22 6.00
N SER A 117 -0.23 -10.25 5.21
CA SER A 117 -1.14 -9.20 5.64
C SER A 117 -2.62 -9.60 5.56
N GLU A 118 -2.94 -10.81 5.08
CA GLU A 118 -4.31 -11.32 4.88
C GLU A 118 -5.17 -10.53 3.88
N HIS A 119 -4.55 -9.83 2.92
CA HIS A 119 -5.25 -9.09 1.86
C HIS A 119 -5.30 -9.89 0.56
N LYS A 120 -6.48 -9.91 -0.07
CA LYS A 120 -6.69 -10.61 -1.33
C LYS A 120 -6.70 -9.62 -2.49
N VAL A 121 -5.65 -9.71 -3.30
CA VAL A 121 -5.50 -8.94 -4.54
C VAL A 121 -5.05 -9.90 -5.64
N LYS A 122 -5.63 -9.77 -6.83
CA LYS A 122 -5.21 -10.60 -7.97
C LYS A 122 -3.99 -9.97 -8.64
N ILE A 123 -2.82 -10.56 -8.41
CA ILE A 123 -1.59 -10.18 -9.11
C ILE A 123 -1.54 -10.89 -10.47
N LEU A 124 -1.44 -10.09 -11.52
CA LEU A 124 -1.37 -10.50 -12.92
C LEU A 124 0.07 -10.44 -13.44
#